data_AF-A0A497SFP3-F1
#
_entry.id   AF-A0A497SFP3-F1
#
_cell.length_a   1.000
_cell.length_b   1.000
_cell.length_c   1.000
_cell.angle_alpha   90.00
_cell.angle_beta   90.00
_cell.angle_gamma   90.00
#
_symmetry.space_group_name_H-M   'P 1'
#
loop_
_entity.id
_entity.type
_entity.pdbx_description
1 polymer ?
#
loop_
_entity_poly.entity_id
_entity_poly.type
_entity_poly.pdbx_seq_one_letter_code
_entity_poly.pdbx_strand_id
1 'polypeptide(L)'
;MKKGQMSLEMVIGLVILLVVAGVIISLLLYYISPDRMPSAAGELEMREFIDKCEGYCKESSSLNYCTHYFGKDIPVARVDWDGDGADNELIQIGKKVQWDVCEDRIYCFLVAPCARFGDVPMKGCANQLCQAGYTKYENFTLATKYITEELDLVPTKDIECQTDMGELPIESNWFIRYFNATINNGTHQISLCDYYRN
;
A
#
# COMPACT_ATOMS: atom_id res chain seq x y z
N MET A 1 -25.64 -74.54 6.52
CA MET A 1 -25.96 -73.12 6.29
C MET A 1 -24.78 -72.26 6.76
N LYS A 2 -23.94 -71.77 5.84
CA LYS A 2 -22.87 -70.79 6.13
C LYS A 2 -23.29 -69.46 5.51
N LYS A 3 -24.07 -68.68 6.24
CA LYS A 3 -24.54 -67.33 5.87
C LYS A 3 -24.26 -66.45 7.08
N GLY A 4 -23.14 -65.72 7.06
CA GLY A 4 -22.76 -64.86 8.19
C GLY A 4 -21.28 -64.48 8.31
N GLN A 5 -20.37 -65.04 7.51
CA GLN A 5 -18.93 -64.75 7.64
C GLN A 5 -18.36 -63.85 6.53
N MET A 6 -19.15 -63.51 5.50
CA MET A 6 -18.73 -62.65 4.38
C MET A 6 -18.97 -61.14 4.60
N SER A 7 -19.34 -60.71 5.81
CA SER A 7 -19.75 -59.31 6.06
C SER A 7 -18.85 -58.55 7.04
N LEU A 8 -18.00 -59.20 7.81
CA LEU A 8 -17.23 -58.50 8.86
C LEU A 8 -16.02 -57.74 8.27
N GLU A 9 -15.27 -58.38 7.39
CA GLU A 9 -14.08 -57.79 6.77
C GLU A 9 -14.45 -56.60 5.85
N MET A 10 -15.59 -56.68 5.17
CA MET A 10 -16.10 -55.59 4.33
C MET A 10 -16.53 -54.38 5.17
N VAL A 11 -17.14 -54.60 6.34
CA VAL A 11 -17.54 -53.52 7.25
C VAL A 11 -16.31 -52.85 7.87
N ILE A 12 -15.30 -53.63 8.30
CA ILE A 12 -14.06 -53.09 8.85
C ILE A 12 -13.32 -52.26 7.79
N GLY A 13 -13.23 -52.75 6.55
CA GLY A 13 -12.63 -52.00 5.45
C GLY A 13 -13.34 -50.69 5.17
N LEU A 14 -14.68 -50.67 5.23
CA LEU A 14 -15.49 -49.46 5.02
C LEU A 14 -15.30 -48.43 6.14
N VAL A 15 -15.20 -48.87 7.40
CA VAL A 15 -14.96 -47.98 8.55
C VAL A 15 -13.59 -47.33 8.47
N ILE A 16 -12.54 -48.09 8.14
CA ILE A 16 -11.18 -47.54 7.98
C ILE A 16 -11.16 -46.49 6.87
N LEU A 17 -11.82 -46.77 5.74
CA LEU A 17 -11.86 -45.85 4.60
C LEU A 17 -12.58 -44.54 4.95
N LEU A 18 -13.69 -44.61 5.71
CA LEU A 18 -14.40 -43.42 6.18
C LEU A 18 -13.57 -42.59 7.16
N VAL A 19 -12.81 -43.21 8.05
CA VAL A 19 -11.93 -42.49 8.98
C VAL A 19 -10.80 -41.79 8.23
N VAL A 20 -10.16 -42.47 7.27
CA VAL A 20 -9.10 -41.87 6.45
C VAL A 20 -9.64 -40.72 5.61
N ALA A 21 -10.79 -40.90 4.97
CA ALA A 21 -11.45 -39.84 4.21
C ALA A 21 -11.81 -38.65 5.12
N GLY A 22 -12.33 -38.91 6.32
CA GLY A 22 -12.62 -37.89 7.32
C GLY A 22 -11.37 -37.08 7.71
N VAL A 23 -10.25 -37.75 7.99
CA VAL A 23 -8.98 -37.07 8.34
C VAL A 23 -8.45 -36.25 7.17
N ILE A 24 -8.49 -36.77 5.93
CA ILE A 24 -8.06 -36.02 4.74
C ILE A 24 -8.95 -34.80 4.51
N ILE A 25 -10.28 -34.95 4.63
CA ILE A 25 -11.23 -33.84 4.51
C ILE A 25 -11.00 -32.82 5.63
N SER A 26 -10.79 -33.25 6.88
CA SER A 26 -10.47 -32.36 7.99
C SER A 26 -9.15 -31.63 7.80
N LEU A 27 -8.12 -32.29 7.26
CA LEU A 27 -6.86 -31.65 6.88
C LEU A 27 -7.07 -30.65 5.74
N LEU A 28 -7.81 -31.02 4.70
CA LEU A 28 -8.17 -30.12 3.60
C LEU A 28 -8.95 -28.90 4.11
N LEU A 29 -9.96 -29.09 4.95
CA LEU A 29 -10.73 -28.00 5.55
C LEU A 29 -9.90 -27.16 6.51
N TYR A 30 -8.95 -27.75 7.24
CA TYR A 30 -7.99 -27.01 8.07
C TYR A 30 -7.06 -26.12 7.22
N TYR A 31 -6.61 -26.62 6.06
CA TYR A 31 -5.80 -25.85 5.12
C TYR A 31 -6.61 -24.86 4.27
N ILE A 32 -7.90 -25.12 4.02
CA ILE A 32 -8.84 -24.26 3.26
C ILE A 32 -9.64 -23.34 4.21
N SER A 33 -9.34 -23.36 5.52
CA SER A 33 -10.02 -22.48 6.48
C SER A 33 -9.80 -21.01 6.09
N PRO A 34 -10.88 -20.27 5.80
CA PRO A 34 -10.80 -18.95 5.15
C PRO A 34 -10.13 -17.88 6.01
N ASP A 35 -10.00 -18.10 7.32
CA ASP A 35 -9.41 -17.14 8.25
C ASP A 35 -7.87 -17.01 8.13
N ARG A 36 -7.21 -17.73 7.21
CA ARG A 36 -5.75 -17.71 7.02
C ARG A 36 -5.28 -17.66 5.57
N MET A 37 -6.19 -17.52 4.61
CA MET A 37 -5.78 -17.24 3.23
C MET A 37 -5.88 -15.72 3.01
N PRO A 38 -4.80 -15.05 2.57
CA PRO A 38 -4.94 -13.76 1.93
C PRO A 38 -6.03 -13.91 0.87
N SER A 39 -7.03 -13.03 0.88
CA SER A 39 -8.08 -13.14 -0.12
C SER A 39 -7.41 -13.02 -1.49
N ALA A 40 -7.60 -14.00 -2.37
CA ALA A 40 -7.02 -13.94 -3.72
C ALA A 40 -7.44 -12.67 -4.49
N ALA A 41 -8.52 -12.03 -4.05
CA ALA A 41 -8.94 -10.69 -4.49
C ALA A 41 -7.99 -9.58 -4.02
N GLY A 42 -7.61 -9.54 -2.74
CA GLY A 42 -6.69 -8.54 -2.21
C GLY A 42 -5.30 -8.61 -2.84
N GLU A 43 -4.74 -9.81 -3.01
CA GLU A 43 -3.45 -9.98 -3.72
C GLU A 43 -3.51 -9.48 -5.18
N LEU A 44 -4.65 -9.71 -5.84
CA LEU A 44 -4.88 -9.22 -7.20
C LEU A 44 -4.96 -7.69 -7.23
N GLU A 45 -5.67 -7.07 -6.28
CA GLU A 45 -5.79 -5.62 -6.16
C GLU A 45 -4.43 -4.94 -5.89
N MET A 46 -3.62 -5.50 -4.98
CA MET A 46 -2.24 -5.02 -4.74
C MET A 46 -1.42 -5.05 -6.02
N ARG A 47 -1.49 -6.18 -6.74
CA ARG A 47 -0.73 -6.38 -7.97
C ARG A 47 -1.17 -5.42 -9.07
N GLU A 48 -2.48 -5.27 -9.29
CA GLU A 48 -3.03 -4.34 -10.27
C GLU A 48 -2.61 -2.90 -9.96
N PHE A 49 -2.61 -2.52 -8.69
CA PHE A 49 -2.14 -1.21 -8.27
C PHE A 49 -0.65 -1.01 -8.55
N ILE A 50 0.21 -1.98 -8.20
CA ILE A 50 1.65 -1.92 -8.49
C ILE A 50 1.90 -1.84 -10.00
N ASP A 51 1.22 -2.67 -10.80
CA ASP A 51 1.35 -2.67 -12.26
C ASP A 51 0.94 -1.31 -12.85
N LYS A 52 -0.11 -0.68 -12.31
CA LYS A 52 -0.55 0.67 -12.69
C LYS A 52 0.51 1.73 -12.34
N CYS A 53 1.13 1.63 -11.17
CA CYS A 53 2.22 2.51 -10.76
C CYS A 53 3.45 2.37 -11.68
N GLU A 54 3.81 1.14 -12.07
CA GLU A 54 4.86 0.90 -13.06
C GLU A 54 4.51 1.46 -14.45
N GLY A 55 3.23 1.41 -14.83
CA GLY A 55 2.70 2.08 -16.02
C GLY A 55 2.92 3.58 -15.95
N TYR A 56 2.51 4.24 -14.88
CA TYR A 56 2.69 5.68 -14.69
C TYR A 56 4.16 6.12 -14.65
N CYS A 57 5.07 5.27 -14.15
CA CYS A 57 6.50 5.53 -14.21
C CYS A 57 7.01 5.68 -15.66
N LYS A 58 6.47 4.88 -16.59
CA LYS A 58 6.87 4.86 -18.02
C LYS A 58 6.26 6.03 -18.81
N GLU A 59 5.18 6.62 -18.35
CA GLU A 59 4.51 7.76 -19.00
C GLU A 59 5.24 9.09 -18.76
N SER A 60 6.20 9.42 -19.64
CA SER A 60 7.16 10.53 -19.46
C SER A 60 6.56 11.94 -19.23
N SER A 61 5.30 12.18 -19.61
CA SER A 61 4.62 13.48 -19.42
C SER A 61 3.67 13.49 -18.22
N SER A 62 3.39 12.34 -17.63
CA SER A 62 2.40 12.21 -16.57
C SER A 62 3.03 12.46 -15.19
N LEU A 63 2.24 13.07 -14.30
CA LEU A 63 2.52 13.19 -12.86
C LEU A 63 1.71 12.18 -12.03
N ASN A 64 0.96 11.27 -12.68
CA ASN A 64 0.11 10.29 -12.00
C ASN A 64 0.90 9.40 -11.03
N TYR A 65 2.16 9.08 -11.35
CA TYR A 65 3.04 8.36 -10.44
C TYR A 65 3.24 9.09 -9.10
N CYS A 66 3.17 10.42 -9.09
CA CYS A 66 3.37 11.22 -7.89
C CYS A 66 2.08 11.53 -7.12
N THR A 67 0.91 11.28 -7.71
CA THR A 67 -0.39 11.69 -7.14
C THR A 67 -1.39 10.54 -7.02
N HIS A 68 -1.09 9.37 -7.60
CA HIS A 68 -1.92 8.18 -7.47
C HIS A 68 -1.57 7.41 -6.20
N TYR A 69 -2.61 7.04 -5.46
CA TYR A 69 -2.53 6.26 -4.24
C TYR A 69 -3.59 5.15 -4.26
N PHE A 70 -3.28 4.07 -3.57
CA PHE A 70 -4.19 2.96 -3.33
C PHE A 70 -5.39 3.44 -2.52
N GLY A 71 -6.61 2.98 -2.81
CA GLY A 71 -7.82 3.48 -2.13
C GLY A 71 -8.42 4.77 -2.73
N LYS A 72 -7.74 5.45 -3.67
CA LYS A 72 -8.29 6.67 -4.32
C LYS A 72 -9.66 6.48 -4.96
N ASP A 73 -9.85 5.34 -5.60
CA ASP A 73 -11.08 5.00 -6.33
C ASP A 73 -11.92 3.94 -5.58
N ILE A 74 -11.47 3.48 -4.39
CA ILE A 74 -12.05 2.39 -3.62
C ILE A 74 -12.29 2.87 -2.18
N PRO A 75 -13.54 3.18 -1.80
CA PRO A 75 -13.83 3.83 -0.52
C PRO A 75 -13.43 3.03 0.74
N VAL A 76 -13.25 1.72 0.61
CA VAL A 76 -12.87 0.81 1.71
C VAL A 76 -12.09 -0.36 1.11
N ALA A 77 -10.85 -0.10 0.67
CA ALA A 77 -9.98 -1.17 0.21
C ALA A 77 -9.38 -1.89 1.43
N ARG A 78 -9.98 -3.01 1.84
CA ARG A 78 -9.51 -3.88 2.93
C ARG A 78 -8.45 -4.84 2.42
N VAL A 79 -7.37 -4.25 1.92
CA VAL A 79 -6.22 -5.01 1.48
C VAL A 79 -5.22 -4.97 2.60
N ASP A 80 -4.97 -6.16 3.15
CA ASP A 80 -3.95 -6.43 4.15
C ASP A 80 -2.59 -6.48 3.45
N TRP A 81 -1.85 -5.38 3.55
CA TRP A 81 -0.62 -5.17 2.79
C TRP A 81 0.60 -5.89 3.41
N ASP A 82 0.56 -6.19 4.70
CA ASP A 82 1.65 -6.85 5.44
C ASP A 82 1.32 -8.28 5.92
N GLY A 83 0.07 -8.71 5.78
CA GLY A 83 -0.41 -10.07 5.99
C GLY A 83 -0.79 -10.39 7.43
N ASP A 84 -1.03 -9.39 8.27
CA ASP A 84 -1.31 -9.55 9.70
C ASP A 84 -2.81 -9.70 10.03
N GLY A 85 -3.68 -9.38 9.06
CA GLY A 85 -5.13 -9.48 9.14
C GLY A 85 -5.83 -8.28 9.81
N ALA A 86 -5.11 -7.21 10.16
CA ALA A 86 -5.67 -5.93 10.54
C ALA A 86 -6.04 -5.11 9.28
N ASP A 87 -7.04 -4.25 9.42
CA ASP A 87 -7.46 -3.33 8.36
C ASP A 87 -7.09 -1.89 8.78
N ASN A 88 -6.62 -1.09 7.81
CA ASN A 88 -6.40 0.35 7.93
C ASN A 88 -5.41 0.73 9.03
N GLU A 89 -4.39 -0.09 9.26
CA GLU A 89 -3.38 0.20 10.25
C GLU A 89 -2.16 0.92 9.67
N LEU A 90 -1.23 1.26 10.57
CA LEU A 90 0.05 1.81 10.20
C LEU A 90 1.02 0.67 9.93
N ILE A 91 1.41 0.51 8.67
CA ILE A 91 2.36 -0.52 8.25
C ILE A 91 3.66 0.11 7.73
N GLN A 92 4.66 -0.75 7.52
CA GLN A 92 5.92 -0.36 6.92
C GLN A 92 6.06 -0.88 5.49
N ILE A 93 6.23 0.04 4.54
CA ILE A 93 6.41 -0.32 3.13
C ILE A 93 7.68 0.27 2.52
N GLY A 94 8.22 -0.46 1.55
CA GLY A 94 9.39 -0.07 0.76
C GLY A 94 10.36 -1.22 0.59
N LYS A 95 11.30 -1.07 -0.36
CA LYS A 95 12.34 -2.09 -0.62
C LYS A 95 13.68 -1.74 0.03
N LYS A 96 14.18 -0.52 -0.21
CA LYS A 96 15.49 -0.05 0.29
C LYS A 96 15.38 0.70 1.61
N VAL A 97 14.30 1.45 1.79
CA VAL A 97 13.96 2.22 2.99
C VAL A 97 12.50 1.93 3.26
N GLN A 98 12.19 1.54 4.48
CA GLN A 98 10.83 1.34 4.95
C GLN A 98 10.26 2.69 5.40
N TRP A 99 9.00 2.95 5.08
CA TRP A 99 8.25 4.13 5.50
C TRP A 99 6.97 3.71 6.18
N ASP A 100 6.65 4.40 7.27
CA ASP A 100 5.38 4.25 7.95
C ASP A 100 4.27 4.86 7.06
N VAL A 101 3.23 4.07 6.78
CA VAL A 101 2.11 4.45 5.90
C VAL A 101 0.81 3.84 6.41
N CYS A 102 -0.31 4.49 6.11
CA CYS A 102 -1.63 3.89 6.29
C CYS A 102 -1.94 2.97 5.10
N GLU A 103 -2.45 1.78 5.35
CA GLU A 103 -2.76 0.78 4.31
C GLU A 103 -3.76 1.27 3.25
N ASP A 104 -4.68 2.15 3.65
CA ASP A 104 -5.70 2.75 2.79
C ASP A 104 -5.18 3.92 1.94
N ARG A 105 -3.91 4.33 2.12
CA ARG A 105 -3.32 5.48 1.43
C ARG A 105 -1.85 5.27 1.09
N ILE A 106 -1.60 4.32 0.20
CA ILE A 106 -0.26 4.00 -0.30
C ILE A 106 -0.03 4.62 -1.67
N TYR A 107 0.87 5.60 -1.78
CA TYR A 107 1.26 6.22 -3.04
C TYR A 107 2.18 5.34 -3.89
N CYS A 108 2.10 5.48 -5.21
CA CYS A 108 2.95 4.75 -6.15
C CYS A 108 4.46 4.87 -5.87
N PHE A 109 4.92 6.03 -5.43
CA PHE A 109 6.33 6.26 -5.13
C PHE A 109 6.86 5.52 -3.88
N LEU A 110 5.97 4.92 -3.08
CA LEU A 110 6.34 4.12 -1.91
C LEU A 110 6.54 2.64 -2.26
N VAL A 111 5.80 2.12 -3.27
CA VAL A 111 5.78 0.68 -3.60
C VAL A 111 6.52 0.33 -4.90
N ALA A 112 6.51 1.23 -5.89
CA ALA A 112 7.05 0.98 -7.21
C ALA A 112 8.26 1.87 -7.46
N PRO A 113 9.51 1.34 -7.52
CA PRO A 113 10.67 2.16 -7.81
C PRO A 113 10.60 2.71 -9.24
N CYS A 114 10.97 3.98 -9.42
CA CYS A 114 10.93 4.63 -10.74
C CYS A 114 12.19 5.46 -11.00
N ALA A 115 13.06 4.99 -11.89
CA ALA A 115 14.33 5.65 -12.21
C ALA A 115 14.17 7.09 -12.74
N ARG A 116 13.03 7.39 -13.38
CA ARG A 116 12.69 8.75 -13.85
C ARG A 116 12.62 9.77 -12.71
N PHE A 117 12.24 9.35 -11.51
CA PHE A 117 12.19 10.19 -10.32
C PHE A 117 13.42 10.02 -9.42
N GLY A 118 14.46 9.34 -9.90
CA GLY A 118 15.73 9.13 -9.21
C GLY A 118 15.71 8.01 -8.17
N ASP A 119 16.80 7.92 -7.39
CA ASP A 119 16.96 6.88 -6.36
C ASP A 119 16.02 7.03 -5.16
N VAL A 120 15.52 8.26 -4.95
CA VAL A 120 14.54 8.60 -3.92
C VAL A 120 13.30 9.17 -4.62
N PRO A 121 12.36 8.31 -5.06
CA PRO A 121 11.23 8.74 -5.89
C PRO A 121 10.37 9.84 -5.25
N MET A 122 10.20 9.86 -3.92
CA MET A 122 9.50 10.95 -3.20
C MET A 122 10.14 12.32 -3.47
N LYS A 123 11.47 12.41 -3.42
CA LYS A 123 12.22 13.64 -3.70
C LYS A 123 12.03 14.07 -5.16
N GLY A 124 12.11 13.13 -6.09
CA GLY A 124 11.86 13.39 -7.52
C GLY A 124 10.44 13.87 -7.78
N CYS A 125 9.45 13.27 -7.10
CA CYS A 125 8.06 13.68 -7.18
C CYS A 125 7.83 15.08 -6.62
N ALA A 126 8.37 15.40 -5.44
CA ALA A 126 8.27 16.74 -4.87
C ALA A 126 8.83 17.80 -5.82
N ASN A 127 10.00 17.54 -6.43
CA ASN A 127 10.56 18.44 -7.45
C ASN A 127 9.64 18.60 -8.66
N GLN A 128 9.23 17.51 -9.30
CA GLN A 128 8.39 17.55 -10.52
C GLN A 128 7.02 18.21 -10.27
N LEU A 129 6.41 17.94 -9.12
CA LEU A 129 5.16 18.59 -8.71
C LEU A 129 5.37 20.09 -8.49
N CYS A 130 6.48 20.50 -7.86
CA CYS A 130 6.81 21.92 -7.70
C CYS A 130 7.07 22.63 -9.03
N GLN A 131 7.75 21.99 -9.98
CA GLN A 131 7.96 22.54 -11.32
C GLN A 131 6.64 22.69 -12.08
N ALA A 132 5.75 21.69 -11.99
CA ALA A 132 4.43 21.75 -12.60
C ALA A 132 3.54 22.83 -11.96
N GLY A 133 3.55 22.93 -10.63
CA GLY A 133 2.87 23.99 -9.89
C GLY A 133 3.39 25.37 -10.26
N TYR A 134 4.71 25.55 -10.34
CA TYR A 134 5.32 26.81 -10.77
C TYR A 134 4.95 27.14 -12.22
N THR A 135 4.92 26.16 -13.12
CA THR A 135 4.48 26.38 -14.51
C THR A 135 3.03 26.88 -14.58
N LYS A 136 2.18 26.44 -13.65
CA LYS A 136 0.76 26.85 -13.58
C LYS A 136 0.55 28.22 -12.93
N TYR A 137 1.29 28.53 -11.87
CA TYR A 137 1.03 29.70 -11.02
C TYR A 137 2.11 30.79 -11.09
N GLU A 138 3.26 30.50 -11.71
CA GLU A 138 4.46 31.36 -11.80
C GLU A 138 4.96 31.87 -10.43
N ASN A 139 4.63 31.14 -9.36
CA ASN A 139 4.90 31.54 -7.98
C ASN A 139 5.11 30.31 -7.10
N PHE A 140 6.27 30.22 -6.44
CA PHE A 140 6.64 29.05 -5.62
C PHE A 140 5.79 28.90 -4.35
N THR A 141 5.31 30.00 -3.77
CA THR A 141 4.39 29.95 -2.63
C THR A 141 3.03 29.37 -3.04
N LEU A 142 2.49 29.81 -4.19
CA LEU A 142 1.24 29.24 -4.71
C LEU A 142 1.41 27.79 -5.18
N ALA A 143 2.55 27.45 -5.77
CA ALA A 143 2.89 26.07 -6.13
C ALA A 143 2.98 25.17 -4.88
N THR A 144 3.59 25.66 -3.80
CA THR A 144 3.66 24.95 -2.51
C THR A 144 2.26 24.71 -1.98
N LYS A 145 1.43 25.75 -1.92
CA LYS A 145 0.03 25.65 -1.47
C LYS A 145 -0.75 24.61 -2.27
N TYR A 146 -0.62 24.63 -3.59
CA TYR A 146 -1.25 23.65 -4.46
C TYR A 146 -0.85 22.22 -4.10
N ILE A 147 0.42 21.95 -3.79
CA ILE A 147 0.92 20.62 -3.46
C ILE A 147 0.49 20.17 -2.06
N THR A 148 0.52 21.06 -1.09
CA THR A 148 0.31 20.68 0.32
C THR A 148 -1.15 20.76 0.76
N GLU A 149 -1.98 21.53 0.04
CA GLU A 149 -3.38 21.77 0.42
C GLU A 149 -4.40 21.32 -0.63
N GLU A 150 -4.06 21.35 -1.93
CA GLU A 150 -5.02 21.07 -3.01
C GLU A 150 -4.80 19.70 -3.68
N LEU A 151 -3.55 19.25 -3.76
CA LEU A 151 -3.23 17.87 -4.08
C LEU A 151 -3.52 17.06 -2.81
N ASP A 152 -4.37 16.03 -2.93
CA ASP A 152 -4.67 15.04 -1.88
C ASP A 152 -3.43 14.21 -1.53
N LEU A 153 -2.33 14.86 -1.16
CA LEU A 153 -1.05 14.33 -0.73
C LEU A 153 -0.96 14.23 0.80
N VAL A 154 -1.98 14.73 1.51
CA VAL A 154 -1.99 14.82 2.97
C VAL A 154 -2.10 13.41 3.59
N PRO A 155 -1.20 13.11 4.55
CA PRO A 155 -1.22 12.03 5.51
C PRO A 155 -2.59 11.43 5.77
N THR A 156 -3.41 12.30 6.36
CA THR A 156 -4.59 11.91 7.10
C THR A 156 -5.41 13.17 7.34
N LYS A 157 -6.53 13.28 6.63
CA LYS A 157 -7.77 13.81 7.22
C LYS A 157 -8.99 12.93 6.90
N ASP A 158 -8.79 11.79 6.22
CA ASP A 158 -9.82 10.77 5.99
C ASP A 158 -9.72 9.62 6.99
N ILE A 159 -10.76 8.79 7.00
CA ILE A 159 -11.56 8.42 8.18
C ILE A 159 -11.08 7.16 8.92
N GLU A 160 -10.13 6.37 8.42
CA GLU A 160 -9.93 4.99 8.94
C GLU A 160 -8.51 4.60 9.36
N CYS A 161 -7.46 5.37 9.04
CA CYS A 161 -6.14 5.04 9.57
C CYS A 161 -6.16 5.13 11.09
N GLN A 162 -5.88 4.01 11.77
CA GLN A 162 -5.97 3.94 13.23
C GLN A 162 -4.94 4.84 13.94
N THR A 163 -3.95 5.34 13.20
CA THR A 163 -2.86 6.19 13.71
C THR A 163 -2.88 7.57 13.04
N ASP A 164 -2.69 8.63 13.83
CA ASP A 164 -2.44 9.96 13.27
C ASP A 164 -1.01 10.04 12.73
N MET A 165 -0.89 10.05 11.40
CA MET A 165 0.39 10.23 10.70
C MET A 165 1.12 11.52 11.12
N GLY A 166 0.40 12.54 11.58
CA GLY A 166 1.00 13.79 12.07
C GLY A 166 1.82 13.66 13.35
N GLU A 167 1.61 12.59 14.14
CA GLU A 167 2.34 12.33 15.38
C GLU A 167 3.64 11.53 15.16
N LEU A 168 3.85 11.01 13.94
CA LEU A 168 5.04 10.22 13.62
C LEU A 168 6.32 11.07 13.64
N PRO A 169 7.46 10.50 14.10
CA PRO A 169 8.76 11.15 14.00
C PRO A 169 9.10 11.55 12.55
N ILE A 170 9.83 12.66 12.38
CA ILE A 170 10.22 13.20 11.06
C ILE A 170 10.99 12.16 10.24
N GLU A 171 11.78 11.31 10.90
CA GLU A 171 12.57 10.27 10.25
C GLU A 171 11.70 9.22 9.54
N SER A 172 10.55 8.90 10.12
CA SER A 172 9.60 7.91 9.60
C SER A 172 8.49 8.52 8.74
N ASN A 173 8.19 9.81 8.92
CA ASN A 173 7.15 10.48 8.17
C ASN A 173 7.68 11.01 6.82
N TRP A 174 7.47 10.24 5.76
CA TRP A 174 7.89 10.59 4.40
C TRP A 174 7.31 11.93 3.93
N PHE A 175 6.08 12.27 4.35
CA PHE A 175 5.43 13.51 3.95
C PHE A 175 6.09 14.72 4.60
N ILE A 176 6.31 14.69 5.92
CA ILE A 176 7.03 15.77 6.61
C ILE A 176 8.45 15.90 6.04
N ARG A 177 9.06 14.79 5.65
CA ARG A 177 10.43 14.80 5.12
C ARG A 177 10.56 15.39 3.72
N TYR A 178 9.62 15.12 2.82
CA TYR A 178 9.75 15.48 1.40
C TYR A 178 8.73 16.51 0.90
N PHE A 179 7.61 16.68 1.58
CA PHE A 179 6.45 17.48 1.17
C PHE A 179 6.00 18.50 2.22
N ASN A 180 6.78 18.73 3.28
CA ASN A 180 6.47 19.77 4.25
C ASN A 180 6.45 21.15 3.60
N ALA A 181 5.36 21.89 3.80
CA ALA A 181 5.13 23.21 3.23
C ALA A 181 6.26 24.20 3.54
N THR A 182 6.86 24.07 4.73
CA THR A 182 7.93 24.94 5.21
C THR A 182 9.16 24.14 5.58
N ILE A 183 10.31 24.47 4.98
CA ILE A 183 11.58 23.79 5.22
C ILE A 183 12.56 24.77 5.89
N ASN A 184 13.15 24.34 7.01
CA ASN A 184 14.22 25.07 7.68
C ASN A 184 15.56 24.82 6.97
N ASN A 185 16.12 25.84 6.33
CA ASN A 185 17.45 25.77 5.69
C ASN A 185 18.51 26.48 6.56
N GLY A 186 18.62 26.08 7.82
CA GLY A 186 19.55 26.65 8.79
C GLY A 186 19.10 27.98 9.40
N THR A 187 19.08 29.07 8.62
CA THR A 187 18.79 30.43 9.12
C THR A 187 17.46 31.00 8.63
N HIS A 188 16.83 30.38 7.63
CA HIS A 188 15.57 30.84 7.05
C HIS A 188 14.59 29.69 6.84
N GLN A 189 13.32 30.00 7.02
CA GLN A 189 12.20 29.19 6.54
C GLN A 189 11.93 29.54 5.09
N ILE A 190 11.90 28.52 4.23
CA ILE A 190 11.55 28.66 2.81
C ILE A 190 10.40 27.72 2.47
N SER A 191 9.63 28.04 1.42
CA SER A 191 8.55 27.17 0.96
C SER A 191 9.09 25.87 0.37
N LEU A 192 8.26 24.82 0.36
CA LEU A 192 8.57 23.53 -0.27
C LEU A 192 9.14 23.72 -1.68
N CYS A 193 8.47 24.51 -2.51
CA CYS A 193 8.88 24.66 -3.90
C CYS A 193 10.04 25.64 -4.11
N ASP A 194 10.27 26.58 -3.18
CA ASP A 194 11.52 27.35 -3.18
C ASP A 194 12.72 26.45 -2.88
N TYR A 195 12.57 25.45 -2.01
CA TYR A 195 13.63 24.47 -1.73
C TYR A 195 13.98 23.62 -2.95
N TYR A 196 12.98 23.21 -3.73
CA TYR A 196 13.16 22.40 -4.95
C TYR A 196 13.43 23.19 -6.23
N ARG A 197 13.68 24.50 -6.12
CA ARG A 197 13.97 25.36 -7.27
C ARG A 197 15.26 24.98 -8.04
N ASN A 198 16.20 24.30 -7.40
CA ASN A 198 17.54 24.02 -7.91
C ASN A 198 17.70 22.62 -8.50
#